data_AF-A0A2Y9R3Q9-F1
#
_entry.id   AF-A0A2Y9R3Q9-F1
#
_cell.length_a   1.000
_cell.length_b   1.000
_cell.length_c   1.000
_cell.angle_alpha   90.00
_cell.angle_beta   90.00
_cell.angle_gamma   90.00
#
_symmetry.space_group_name_H-M   'P 1'
#
loop_
_entity.id
_entity.type
_entity.pdbx_description
1 polymer ?
#
loop_
_entity_poly.entity_id
_entity_poly.type
_entity_poly.pdbx_seq_one_letter_code
_entity_poly.pdbx_strand_id
1 'polypeptide(L)'
;MAYPGYGRGMPGIQIQMGQPVPETGPQVLLGGYPGYPAYSDSYPSASDPMWTYFSAVAGQDGEVDAEELQRCLTQSGISGTYSPFSLETCRLMIAMLDRDYTGKMGFNEFKELWAALNAWKQNFMAVDQDHNGTVEPHELSQAIAAMGYRLSPQALTTIVKRYSKNGRIFFDDYVACCVKLRALTDFFRGRDPLQQGFVNFLYDDVSMLFNTFDIYIKTNKPVLEEVQPECSP
;
A
#
# COMPACT_ATOMS: atom_id res chain seq x y z
N MET A 1 -40.88 40.22 -53.09
CA MET A 1 -41.60 39.00 -52.65
C MET A 1 -41.42 38.94 -51.13
N ALA A 2 -42.34 39.46 -50.32
CA ALA A 2 -43.66 38.92 -49.90
C ALA A 2 -43.56 38.01 -48.64
N TYR A 3 -44.22 38.47 -47.57
CA TYR A 3 -44.50 37.96 -46.20
C TYR A 3 -45.15 36.54 -46.11
N PRO A 4 -45.52 35.93 -44.94
CA PRO A 4 -45.72 36.43 -43.54
C PRO A 4 -45.12 35.52 -42.42
N GLY A 5 -45.03 35.83 -41.13
CA GLY A 5 -45.82 36.69 -40.23
C GLY A 5 -46.74 35.83 -39.34
N TYR A 6 -46.53 35.83 -38.02
CA TYR A 6 -47.60 35.88 -36.99
C TYR A 6 -46.98 36.11 -35.60
N GLY A 7 -47.44 37.16 -34.95
CA GLY A 7 -47.19 37.44 -33.53
C GLY A 7 -48.45 37.28 -32.68
N ARG A 8 -48.23 37.15 -31.37
CA ARG A 8 -49.05 37.55 -30.21
C ARG A 8 -48.07 37.43 -29.01
N GLY A 9 -47.93 38.34 -28.04
CA GLY A 9 -48.86 39.30 -27.46
C GLY A 9 -49.05 38.96 -25.96
N MET A 10 -48.16 39.51 -25.11
CA MET A 10 -48.19 39.87 -23.66
C MET A 10 -49.45 39.53 -22.80
N PRO A 11 -49.36 39.35 -21.44
CA PRO A 11 -48.70 40.31 -20.53
C PRO A 11 -47.92 39.73 -19.33
N GLY A 12 -47.09 40.59 -18.73
CA GLY A 12 -46.21 40.27 -17.61
C GLY A 12 -46.86 40.28 -16.23
N ILE A 13 -46.11 39.73 -15.27
CA ILE A 13 -46.24 39.95 -13.81
C ILE A 13 -44.82 40.04 -13.23
N GLN A 14 -44.65 41.02 -12.34
CA GLN A 14 -43.44 41.38 -11.61
C GLN A 14 -43.26 40.56 -10.32
N ILE A 15 -41.99 40.30 -9.98
CA ILE A 15 -41.34 40.26 -8.64
C ILE A 15 -41.92 39.31 -7.57
N GLN A 16 -41.10 38.35 -7.10
CA GLN A 16 -40.81 38.20 -5.66
C GLN A 16 -39.53 37.39 -5.40
N MET A 17 -38.61 38.00 -4.67
CA MET A 17 -37.38 37.41 -4.11
C MET A 17 -37.79 36.59 -2.86
N GLY A 18 -37.46 35.29 -2.83
CA GLY A 18 -37.79 34.42 -1.69
C GLY A 18 -37.08 33.07 -1.75
N GLN A 19 -36.05 32.93 -0.92
CA GLN A 19 -35.44 31.74 -0.27
C GLN A 19 -35.45 30.36 -0.99
N PRO A 20 -34.30 29.65 -1.04
CA PRO A 20 -34.28 28.30 -1.59
C PRO A 20 -34.81 27.27 -0.57
N VAL A 21 -35.88 26.59 -0.95
CA VAL A 21 -36.29 25.28 -0.43
C VAL A 21 -35.43 24.18 -1.07
N PRO A 22 -35.01 23.14 -0.33
CA PRO A 22 -34.28 22.02 -0.91
C PRO A 22 -35.27 20.97 -1.39
N GLU A 23 -35.37 20.74 -2.70
CA GLU A 23 -36.13 19.60 -3.21
C GLU A 23 -35.31 18.74 -4.17
N THR A 24 -35.34 17.46 -3.80
CA THR A 24 -34.75 16.25 -4.35
C THR A 24 -35.01 16.06 -5.85
N GLY A 25 -33.93 15.79 -6.60
CA GLY A 25 -33.98 15.25 -7.96
C GLY A 25 -33.19 13.92 -8.06
N PRO A 26 -33.55 13.00 -8.96
CA PRO A 26 -33.29 11.56 -8.81
C PRO A 26 -31.91 11.15 -9.31
N GLN A 27 -31.18 10.36 -8.52
CA GLN A 27 -29.95 9.69 -8.91
C GLN A 27 -30.26 8.51 -9.84
N VAL A 28 -29.65 8.56 -11.02
CA VAL A 28 -29.54 7.45 -11.98
C VAL A 28 -28.62 6.40 -11.36
N LEU A 29 -29.16 5.21 -11.08
CA LEU A 29 -28.42 4.06 -10.57
C LEU A 29 -27.58 3.43 -11.69
N LEU A 30 -26.26 3.47 -11.53
CA LEU A 30 -25.32 2.59 -12.24
C LEU A 30 -24.49 1.86 -11.18
N GLY A 31 -24.60 0.53 -11.18
CA GLY A 31 -23.99 -0.35 -10.20
C GLY A 31 -22.47 -0.49 -10.35
N GLY A 32 -21.79 -0.60 -9.21
CA GLY A 32 -20.37 -0.91 -9.08
C GLY A 32 -20.02 -1.33 -7.64
N TYR A 33 -19.12 -2.31 -7.49
CA TYR A 33 -18.61 -2.90 -6.24
C TYR A 33 -18.07 -1.86 -5.22
N PRO A 34 -17.96 -2.21 -3.91
CA PRO A 34 -17.82 -1.22 -2.84
C PRO A 34 -16.46 -0.51 -2.89
N GLY A 35 -16.52 0.81 -3.11
CA GLY A 35 -15.37 1.70 -3.14
C GLY A 35 -14.85 2.05 -1.74
N TYR A 36 -13.52 2.15 -1.64
CA TYR A 36 -12.85 2.82 -0.53
C TYR A 36 -13.28 4.30 -0.48
N PRO A 37 -13.48 4.90 0.71
CA PRO A 37 -13.84 6.30 0.80
C PRO A 37 -12.64 7.18 0.48
N ALA A 38 -12.79 8.08 -0.49
CA ALA A 38 -11.89 9.22 -0.67
C ALA A 38 -12.03 10.14 0.56
N TYR A 39 -11.05 10.14 1.45
CA TYR A 39 -11.03 11.06 2.59
C TYR A 39 -10.48 12.42 2.13
N SER A 40 -11.26 13.47 2.39
CA SER A 40 -10.84 14.87 2.26
C SER A 40 -9.78 15.20 3.31
N ASP A 41 -8.79 16.02 2.93
CA ASP A 41 -7.76 16.62 3.79
C ASP A 41 -8.39 17.47 4.90
N SER A 42 -8.84 16.80 5.95
CA SER A 42 -9.39 17.38 7.17
C SER A 42 -8.43 17.01 8.28
N TYR A 43 -7.81 18.01 8.90
CA TYR A 43 -6.97 17.83 10.09
C TYR A 43 -7.64 16.86 11.08
N PRO A 44 -6.89 15.91 11.65
CA PRO A 44 -7.49 14.86 12.46
C PRO A 44 -8.11 15.48 13.71
N SER A 45 -9.40 15.20 13.90
CA SER A 45 -10.04 15.43 15.19
C SER A 45 -9.26 14.62 16.23
N ALA A 46 -8.75 15.29 17.27
CA ALA A 46 -8.04 14.70 18.42
C ALA A 46 -8.85 13.61 19.19
N SER A 47 -9.99 13.20 18.67
CA SER A 47 -10.85 12.11 19.13
C SER A 47 -10.51 10.75 18.53
N ASP A 48 -9.60 10.65 17.54
CA ASP A 48 -9.16 9.36 17.02
C ASP A 48 -8.24 8.68 18.05
N PRO A 49 -8.55 7.47 18.56
CA PRO A 49 -7.69 6.75 19.49
C PRO A 49 -6.25 6.57 18.97
N MET A 50 -6.08 6.51 17.65
CA MET A 50 -4.79 6.38 17.01
C MET A 50 -3.95 7.66 17.07
N TRP A 51 -4.59 8.82 17.19
CA TRP A 51 -3.90 10.11 17.34
C TRP A 51 -3.03 10.13 18.60
N THR A 52 -3.48 9.48 19.68
CA THR A 52 -2.68 9.37 20.92
C THR A 52 -1.39 8.60 20.69
N TYR A 53 -1.44 7.49 19.94
CA TYR A 53 -0.24 6.72 19.61
C TYR A 53 0.68 7.50 18.67
N PHE A 54 0.11 8.11 17.63
CA PHE A 54 0.87 8.91 16.67
C PHE A 54 1.54 10.12 17.33
N SER A 55 0.81 10.93 18.08
CA SER A 55 1.36 12.12 18.75
C SER A 55 2.36 11.81 19.86
N ALA A 56 2.35 10.60 20.42
CA ALA A 56 3.35 10.17 21.39
C ALA A 56 4.70 9.85 20.73
N VAL A 57 4.73 9.58 19.42
CA VAL A 57 5.93 9.18 18.69
C VAL A 57 6.36 10.17 17.63
N ALA A 58 5.43 10.98 17.11
CA ALA A 58 5.72 12.00 16.11
C ALA A 58 6.64 13.07 16.69
N GLY A 59 7.59 13.51 15.86
CA GLY A 59 8.53 14.55 16.16
C GLY A 59 7.86 15.92 16.32
N GLN A 60 8.69 16.94 16.57
CA GLN A 60 8.23 18.33 16.65
C GLN A 60 7.69 18.87 15.31
N ASP A 61 8.02 18.21 14.22
CA ASP A 61 7.54 18.46 12.86
C ASP A 61 6.13 17.89 12.60
N GLY A 62 5.61 17.05 13.50
CA GLY A 62 4.29 16.45 13.35
C GLY A 62 4.26 15.26 12.39
N GLU A 63 5.43 14.69 12.07
CA GLU A 63 5.60 13.52 11.23
C GLU A 63 6.37 12.43 12.00
N VAL A 64 6.39 11.22 11.45
CA VAL A 64 7.03 10.04 12.07
C VAL A 64 8.14 9.52 11.17
N ASP A 65 9.37 9.48 11.69
CA ASP A 65 10.51 8.84 11.04
C ASP A 65 10.60 7.31 11.32
N ALA A 66 11.57 6.63 10.71
CA ALA A 66 11.70 5.17 10.85
C ALA A 66 12.03 4.71 12.28
N GLU A 67 12.78 5.50 13.05
CA GLU A 67 13.14 5.17 14.45
C GLU A 67 11.96 5.43 15.39
N GLU A 68 11.21 6.50 15.16
CA GLU A 68 9.93 6.82 15.81
C GLU A 68 8.89 5.73 15.52
N LEU A 69 8.76 5.31 14.27
CA LEU A 69 7.86 4.23 13.87
C LEU A 69 8.25 2.92 14.57
N GLN A 70 9.52 2.54 14.57
CA GLN A 70 9.98 1.31 15.23
C GLN A 70 9.63 1.30 16.72
N ARG A 71 9.87 2.42 17.42
CA ARG A 71 9.50 2.59 18.82
C ARG A 71 7.98 2.48 19.02
N CYS A 72 7.20 3.12 18.15
CA CYS A 72 5.74 3.05 18.18
C CYS A 72 5.22 1.61 18.04
N LEU A 73 5.68 0.89 17.02
CA LEU A 73 5.25 -0.47 16.74
C LEU A 73 5.65 -1.42 17.89
N THR A 74 6.82 -1.20 18.49
CA THR A 74 7.26 -1.96 19.66
C THR A 74 6.39 -1.69 20.89
N GLN A 75 6.15 -0.41 21.21
CA GLN A 75 5.36 -0.02 22.39
C GLN A 75 3.89 -0.43 22.29
N SER A 76 3.34 -0.37 21.07
CA SER A 76 1.95 -0.76 20.82
C SER A 76 1.71 -2.28 20.90
N GLY A 77 2.77 -3.09 20.94
CA GLY A 77 2.67 -4.54 21.05
C GLY A 77 2.10 -5.20 19.79
N ILE A 78 2.12 -4.52 18.63
CA ILE A 78 1.60 -5.12 17.38
C ILE A 78 2.41 -6.35 16.98
N SER A 79 3.72 -6.38 17.26
CA SER A 79 4.55 -7.59 17.11
C SER A 79 4.18 -8.69 18.11
N GLY A 80 3.52 -8.36 19.22
CA GLY A 80 3.10 -9.33 20.24
C GLY A 80 4.28 -10.09 20.83
N THR A 81 4.25 -11.42 20.71
CA THR A 81 5.35 -12.31 21.11
C THR A 81 6.43 -12.47 20.05
N TYR A 82 6.21 -11.94 18.83
CA TYR A 82 7.16 -12.01 17.74
C TYR A 82 8.28 -10.98 17.92
N SER A 83 9.40 -11.21 17.22
CA SER A 83 10.52 -10.28 17.24
C SER A 83 10.10 -8.87 16.81
N PRO A 84 10.68 -7.82 17.42
CA PRO A 84 10.45 -6.45 16.98
C PRO A 84 10.81 -6.25 15.51
N PHE A 85 10.15 -5.28 14.86
CA PHE A 85 10.47 -4.93 13.48
C PHE A 85 11.88 -4.38 13.37
N SER A 86 12.59 -4.76 12.30
CA SER A 86 13.87 -4.15 11.98
C SER A 86 13.67 -2.71 11.49
N LEU A 87 14.68 -1.87 11.66
CA LEU A 87 14.64 -0.49 11.17
C LEU A 87 14.47 -0.44 9.65
N GLU A 88 15.00 -1.44 8.95
CA GLU A 88 14.84 -1.60 7.52
C GLU A 88 13.39 -1.84 7.11
N THR A 89 12.69 -2.74 7.81
CA THR A 89 11.25 -2.95 7.61
C THR A 89 10.45 -1.67 7.89
N CYS A 90 10.82 -0.88 8.90
CA CYS A 90 10.17 0.40 9.19
C CYS A 90 10.37 1.41 8.05
N ARG A 91 11.56 1.50 7.45
CA ARG A 91 11.80 2.35 6.27
C ARG A 91 10.95 1.92 5.08
N LEU A 92 10.85 0.61 4.83
CA LEU A 92 9.99 0.08 3.76
C LEU A 92 8.51 0.45 3.98
N MET A 93 8.02 0.41 5.22
CA MET A 93 6.65 0.80 5.56
C MET A 93 6.37 2.28 5.27
N ILE A 94 7.32 3.16 5.60
CA ILE A 94 7.22 4.59 5.30
C ILE A 94 7.23 4.79 3.80
N ALA A 95 8.23 4.26 3.09
CA ALA A 95 8.35 4.41 1.64
C ALA A 95 7.15 3.88 0.83
N MET A 96 6.40 2.92 1.39
CA MET A 96 5.17 2.40 0.76
C MET A 96 4.00 3.41 0.78
N LEU A 97 3.96 4.29 1.77
CA LEU A 97 2.83 5.20 2.01
C LEU A 97 3.20 6.67 1.86
N ASP A 98 4.48 7.00 1.82
CA ASP A 98 5.05 8.33 1.58
C ASP A 98 4.69 8.81 0.16
N ARG A 99 3.58 9.55 0.05
CA ARG A 99 3.04 10.04 -1.23
C ARG A 99 3.67 11.38 -1.64
N ASP A 100 4.19 12.12 -0.67
CA ASP A 100 4.76 13.45 -0.86
C ASP A 100 6.29 13.45 -0.90
N TYR A 101 6.91 12.27 -0.77
CA TYR A 101 8.36 12.04 -0.82
C TYR A 101 9.12 12.80 0.26
N THR A 102 8.48 12.99 1.41
CA THR A 102 9.08 13.63 2.59
C THR A 102 10.11 12.71 3.27
N GLY A 103 10.03 11.39 3.02
CA GLY A 103 10.78 10.36 3.72
C GLY A 103 10.27 10.10 5.14
N LYS A 104 9.10 10.66 5.48
CA LYS A 104 8.46 10.56 6.79
C LYS A 104 6.99 10.21 6.62
N MET A 105 6.33 9.92 7.73
CA MET A 105 4.94 9.45 7.74
C MET A 105 4.04 10.43 8.49
N GLY A 106 3.04 10.96 7.78
CA GLY A 106 1.97 11.75 8.37
C GLY A 106 0.89 10.88 9.04
N PHE A 107 -0.07 11.52 9.73
CA PHE A 107 -1.08 10.78 10.48
C PHE A 107 -2.03 9.94 9.62
N ASN A 108 -2.41 10.43 8.43
CA ASN A 108 -3.30 9.68 7.53
C ASN A 108 -2.62 8.41 7.00
N GLU A 109 -1.35 8.53 6.61
CA GLU A 109 -0.51 7.41 6.20
C GLU A 109 -0.30 6.42 7.36
N PHE A 110 -0.09 6.93 8.58
CA PHE A 110 0.02 6.09 9.78
C PHE A 110 -1.23 5.24 10.02
N LYS A 111 -2.44 5.81 9.85
CA LYS A 111 -3.69 5.04 9.95
C LYS A 111 -3.79 3.95 8.90
N GLU A 112 -3.42 4.27 7.66
CA GLU A 112 -3.41 3.28 6.58
C GLU A 112 -2.39 2.15 6.85
N LEU A 113 -1.21 2.49 7.36
CA LEU A 113 -0.20 1.51 7.76
C LEU A 113 -0.74 0.61 8.86
N TRP A 114 -1.32 1.19 9.90
CA TRP A 114 -1.83 0.45 11.04
C TRP A 114 -2.92 -0.55 10.65
N ALA A 115 -3.85 -0.14 9.80
CA ALA A 115 -4.88 -1.03 9.27
C ALA A 115 -4.26 -2.20 8.47
N ALA A 116 -3.27 -1.91 7.63
CA ALA A 116 -2.56 -2.93 6.86
C ALA A 116 -1.79 -3.91 7.74
N LEU A 117 -1.07 -3.40 8.75
CA LEU A 117 -0.32 -4.23 9.69
C LEU A 117 -1.23 -5.19 10.46
N ASN A 118 -2.41 -4.74 10.89
CA ASN A 118 -3.37 -5.63 11.55
C ASN A 118 -3.89 -6.72 10.62
N ALA A 119 -4.18 -6.39 9.36
CA ALA A 119 -4.60 -7.38 8.37
C ALA A 119 -3.50 -8.41 8.09
N TRP A 120 -2.25 -7.97 7.93
CA TRP A 120 -1.10 -8.87 7.75
C TRP A 120 -0.84 -9.73 8.98
N LYS A 121 -0.96 -9.17 10.19
CA LYS A 121 -0.85 -9.94 11.43
C LYS A 121 -1.92 -11.02 11.53
N GLN A 122 -3.18 -10.69 11.25
CA GLN A 122 -4.27 -11.66 11.25
C GLN A 122 -4.03 -12.78 10.22
N ASN A 123 -3.57 -12.42 9.02
CA ASN A 123 -3.20 -13.41 8.00
C ASN A 123 -2.04 -14.30 8.45
N PHE A 124 -0.99 -13.70 9.04
CA PHE A 124 0.15 -14.43 9.61
C PHE A 124 -0.30 -15.42 10.68
N MET A 125 -1.13 -14.99 11.63
CA MET A 125 -1.66 -15.86 12.68
C MET A 125 -2.57 -16.97 12.16
N ALA A 126 -3.24 -16.76 11.02
CA ALA A 126 -4.07 -17.77 10.40
C ALA A 126 -3.25 -18.87 9.71
N VAL A 127 -2.03 -18.55 9.26
CA VAL A 127 -1.12 -19.52 8.63
C VAL A 127 -0.13 -20.15 9.63
N ASP A 128 0.33 -19.42 10.65
CA ASP A 128 1.17 -19.89 11.77
C ASP A 128 0.31 -20.68 12.78
N GLN A 129 -0.15 -21.87 12.38
CA GLN A 129 -1.08 -22.70 13.17
C GLN A 129 -0.46 -23.27 14.45
N ASP A 130 0.86 -23.49 14.46
CA ASP A 130 1.58 -23.98 15.63
C ASP A 130 2.08 -22.84 16.54
N HIS A 131 1.81 -21.59 16.16
CA HIS A 131 2.16 -20.36 16.90
C HIS A 131 3.64 -20.29 17.27
N ASN A 132 4.50 -20.84 16.41
CA ASN A 132 5.94 -20.87 16.63
C ASN A 132 6.62 -19.54 16.24
N GLY A 133 5.86 -18.61 15.64
CA GLY A 133 6.32 -17.29 15.22
C GLY A 133 7.12 -17.29 13.92
N THR A 134 6.98 -18.35 13.13
CA THR A 134 7.56 -18.48 11.81
C THR A 134 6.58 -19.13 10.85
N VAL A 135 6.69 -18.75 9.59
CA VAL A 135 5.88 -19.31 8.51
C VAL A 135 6.77 -20.16 7.62
N GLU A 136 6.28 -21.33 7.24
CA GLU A 136 6.93 -22.20 6.29
C GLU A 136 6.74 -21.72 4.84
N PRO A 137 7.65 -22.09 3.91
CA PRO A 137 7.53 -21.78 2.49
C PRO A 137 6.15 -22.00 1.85
N HIS A 138 5.51 -23.12 2.21
CA HIS A 138 4.24 -23.52 1.63
C HIS A 138 3.06 -22.73 2.21
N GLU A 139 3.16 -22.31 3.47
CA GLU A 139 2.21 -21.44 4.17
C GLU A 139 2.27 -20.00 3.65
N LEU A 140 3.47 -19.48 3.34
CA LEU A 140 3.62 -18.15 2.74
C LEU A 140 2.88 -18.07 1.40
N SER A 141 2.94 -19.13 0.59
CA SER A 141 2.23 -19.18 -0.69
C SER A 141 0.70 -19.11 -0.50
N GLN A 142 0.18 -19.76 0.54
CA GLN A 142 -1.24 -19.69 0.91
C GLN A 142 -1.62 -18.31 1.45
N ALA A 143 -0.78 -17.71 2.30
CA ALA A 143 -0.96 -16.36 2.82
C ALA A 143 -1.06 -15.32 1.69
N ILE A 144 -0.13 -15.37 0.73
CA ILE A 144 -0.11 -14.47 -0.43
C ILE A 144 -1.38 -14.65 -1.29
N ALA A 145 -1.81 -15.89 -1.52
CA ALA A 145 -3.04 -16.18 -2.24
C ALA A 145 -4.29 -15.67 -1.48
N ALA A 146 -4.33 -15.82 -0.16
CA ALA A 146 -5.41 -15.34 0.70
C ALA A 146 -5.52 -13.81 0.72
N MET A 147 -4.41 -13.09 0.51
CA MET A 147 -4.41 -11.64 0.29
C MET A 147 -4.88 -11.23 -1.12
N GLY A 148 -5.20 -12.19 -2.00
CA GLY A 148 -5.74 -11.94 -3.34
C GLY A 148 -4.67 -11.79 -4.44
N TYR A 149 -3.39 -12.00 -4.13
CA TYR A 149 -2.33 -11.95 -5.12
C TYR A 149 -2.29 -13.23 -5.96
N ARG A 150 -2.28 -13.06 -7.29
CA ARG A 150 -2.17 -14.15 -8.27
C ARG A 150 -0.79 -14.15 -8.91
N LEU A 151 0.18 -14.71 -8.20
CA LEU A 151 1.56 -14.80 -8.66
C LEU A 151 1.83 -16.15 -9.34
N SER A 152 2.76 -16.17 -10.30
CA SER A 152 3.21 -17.42 -10.91
C SER A 152 3.98 -18.27 -9.87
N PRO A 153 3.99 -19.61 -10.01
CA PRO A 153 4.75 -20.48 -9.11
C PRO A 153 6.24 -20.13 -9.04
N GLN A 154 6.81 -19.64 -10.16
CA GLN A 154 8.21 -19.20 -10.24
C GLN A 154 8.46 -17.93 -9.42
N ALA A 155 7.54 -16.95 -9.49
CA ALA A 155 7.63 -15.74 -8.69
C ALA A 155 7.50 -16.05 -7.19
N LEU A 156 6.53 -16.90 -6.80
CA LEU A 156 6.37 -17.36 -5.41
C LEU A 156 7.62 -18.05 -4.88
N THR A 157 8.22 -18.94 -5.68
CA THR A 157 9.48 -19.63 -5.30
C THR A 157 10.60 -18.63 -5.03
N THR A 158 10.70 -17.58 -5.85
CA THR A 158 11.71 -16.52 -5.67
C THR A 158 11.46 -15.73 -4.39
N ILE A 159 10.21 -15.35 -4.13
CA ILE A 159 9.81 -14.62 -2.91
C ILE A 159 10.14 -15.46 -1.66
N VAL A 160 9.70 -16.72 -1.63
CA VAL A 160 9.99 -17.65 -0.53
C VAL A 160 11.49 -17.73 -0.26
N LYS A 161 12.31 -17.95 -1.30
CA LYS A 161 13.78 -18.04 -1.15
C LYS A 161 14.41 -16.74 -0.65
N ARG A 162 13.82 -15.58 -0.98
CA ARG A 162 14.37 -14.27 -0.61
C ARG A 162 14.12 -13.91 0.86
N TYR A 163 13.02 -14.37 1.44
CA TYR A 163 12.60 -14.05 2.80
C TYR A 163 12.77 -15.21 3.79
N SER A 164 13.03 -16.43 3.31
CA SER A 164 13.35 -17.57 4.15
C SER A 164 14.76 -17.47 4.75
N LYS A 165 14.84 -17.61 6.06
CA LYS A 165 16.07 -17.77 6.85
C LYS A 165 16.04 -19.15 7.49
N ASN A 166 16.96 -20.02 7.11
CA ASN A 166 17.03 -21.41 7.61
C ASN A 166 15.73 -22.20 7.43
N GLY A 167 15.03 -22.00 6.31
CA GLY A 167 13.76 -22.68 6.00
C GLY A 167 12.52 -22.08 6.67
N ARG A 168 12.67 -20.98 7.42
CA ARG A 168 11.58 -20.32 8.16
C ARG A 168 11.49 -18.83 7.80
N ILE A 169 10.30 -18.26 7.88
CA ILE A 169 10.06 -16.84 7.60
C ILE A 169 9.53 -16.20 8.87
N PHE A 170 10.31 -15.29 9.45
CA PHE A 170 9.90 -14.59 10.68
C PHE A 170 8.86 -13.51 10.36
N PHE A 171 8.12 -13.08 11.37
CA PHE A 171 7.10 -12.05 11.22
C PHE A 171 7.62 -10.75 10.57
N ASP A 172 8.82 -10.28 10.94
CA ASP A 172 9.47 -9.12 10.32
C ASP A 172 9.69 -9.31 8.81
N ASP A 173 10.24 -10.47 8.40
CA ASP A 173 10.47 -10.80 6.98
C ASP A 173 9.14 -10.98 6.21
N TYR A 174 8.13 -11.56 6.84
CA TYR A 174 6.80 -11.70 6.27
C TYR A 174 6.17 -10.32 6.01
N VAL A 175 6.24 -9.41 6.97
CA VAL A 175 5.70 -8.05 6.82
C VAL A 175 6.49 -7.28 5.76
N ALA A 176 7.82 -7.37 5.76
CA ALA A 176 8.65 -6.77 4.71
C ALA A 176 8.29 -7.31 3.31
N CYS A 177 7.94 -8.58 3.18
CA CYS A 177 7.42 -9.17 1.93
C CYS A 177 6.08 -8.54 1.52
N CYS A 178 5.13 -8.44 2.46
CA CYS A 178 3.82 -7.87 2.22
C CYS A 178 3.88 -6.39 1.80
N VAL A 179 4.74 -5.61 2.46
CA VAL A 179 5.00 -4.20 2.13
C VAL A 179 5.50 -4.06 0.69
N LYS A 180 6.53 -4.83 0.29
CA LYS A 180 7.05 -4.78 -1.09
C LYS A 180 6.04 -5.26 -2.12
N LEU A 181 5.27 -6.31 -1.83
CA LEU A 181 4.22 -6.80 -2.71
C LEU A 181 3.12 -5.75 -2.92
N ARG A 182 2.67 -5.09 -1.85
CA ARG A 182 1.67 -4.02 -1.92
C ARG A 182 2.19 -2.86 -2.75
N ALA A 183 3.36 -2.34 -2.41
CA ALA A 183 4.01 -1.25 -3.13
C ALA A 183 4.13 -1.50 -4.64
N LEU A 184 4.66 -2.66 -5.02
CA LEU A 184 4.78 -3.06 -6.43
C LEU A 184 3.43 -3.18 -7.13
N THR A 185 2.43 -3.71 -6.43
CA THR A 185 1.08 -3.87 -6.98
C THR A 185 0.40 -2.52 -7.18
N ASP A 186 0.51 -1.61 -6.21
CA ASP A 186 -0.08 -0.27 -6.27
C ASP A 186 0.57 0.55 -7.39
N PHE A 187 1.89 0.49 -7.52
CA PHE A 187 2.62 1.12 -8.63
C PHE A 187 2.20 0.56 -10.00
N PHE A 188 2.11 -0.77 -10.13
CA PHE A 188 1.67 -1.42 -11.37
C PHE A 188 0.24 -1.01 -11.73
N ARG A 189 -0.68 -1.05 -10.77
CA ARG A 189 -2.09 -0.67 -10.97
C ARG A 189 -2.27 0.79 -11.32
N GLY A 190 -1.48 1.69 -10.72
CA GLY A 190 -1.47 3.11 -11.11
C GLY A 190 -1.10 3.33 -12.58
N ARG A 191 -0.35 2.41 -13.18
CA ARG A 191 0.04 2.42 -14.60
C ARG A 191 -0.83 1.55 -15.50
N ASP A 192 -1.72 0.73 -14.93
CA ASP A 192 -2.66 -0.14 -15.63
C ASP A 192 -4.14 0.23 -15.36
N PRO A 193 -4.60 1.43 -15.76
CA PRO A 193 -5.97 1.86 -15.49
C PRO A 193 -7.01 1.01 -16.23
N LEU A 194 -6.61 0.34 -17.31
CA LEU A 194 -7.47 -0.53 -18.11
C LEU A 194 -7.50 -1.98 -17.61
N GLN A 195 -6.70 -2.32 -16.59
CA GLN A 195 -6.59 -3.68 -16.01
C GLN A 195 -6.29 -4.75 -17.07
N GLN A 196 -5.47 -4.39 -18.05
CA GLN A 196 -5.08 -5.28 -19.16
C GLN A 196 -4.00 -6.29 -18.74
N GLY A 197 -3.36 -6.09 -17.58
CA GLY A 197 -2.36 -7.00 -17.03
C GLY A 197 -0.96 -6.82 -17.63
N PHE A 198 -0.73 -5.75 -18.40
CA PHE A 198 0.59 -5.35 -18.88
C PHE A 198 0.72 -3.83 -18.97
N VAL A 199 1.92 -3.32 -18.74
CA VAL A 199 2.27 -1.89 -18.78
C VAL A 199 3.65 -1.73 -19.42
N ASN A 200 3.86 -0.60 -20.09
CA ASN A 200 5.17 -0.22 -20.60
C ASN A 200 5.84 0.72 -19.59
N PHE A 201 7.05 0.39 -19.16
CA PHE A 201 7.84 1.23 -18.28
C PHE A 201 9.05 1.78 -19.03
N LEU A 202 9.34 3.06 -18.81
CA LEU A 202 10.63 3.64 -19.16
C LEU A 202 11.68 3.21 -18.12
N TYR A 203 12.96 3.33 -18.46
CA TYR A 203 14.03 2.97 -17.52
C TYR A 203 13.94 3.76 -16.21
N ASP A 204 13.61 5.05 -16.28
CA ASP A 204 13.49 5.90 -15.10
C ASP A 204 12.33 5.47 -14.18
N ASP A 205 11.23 4.97 -14.75
CA ASP A 205 10.12 4.40 -13.99
C ASP A 205 10.57 3.20 -13.16
N VAL A 206 11.40 2.35 -13.77
CA VAL A 206 11.96 1.16 -13.11
C VAL A 206 12.97 1.60 -12.06
N SER A 207 13.86 2.54 -12.39
CA SER A 207 14.85 3.08 -11.45
C SER A 207 14.22 3.64 -10.17
N MET A 208 13.11 4.36 -10.28
CA MET A 208 12.37 4.86 -9.11
C MET A 208 11.86 3.73 -8.21
N LEU A 209 11.32 2.65 -8.78
CA LEU A 209 10.88 1.47 -8.01
C LEU A 209 12.04 0.80 -7.26
N PHE A 210 13.18 0.64 -7.91
CA PHE A 210 14.35 -0.03 -7.32
C PHE A 210 14.89 0.74 -6.12
N ASN A 211 15.02 2.07 -6.25
CA ASN A 211 15.53 2.91 -5.18
C ASN A 211 14.55 3.07 -4.01
N THR A 212 13.25 3.11 -4.28
CA THR A 212 12.23 3.36 -3.25
C THR A 212 11.94 2.12 -2.40
N PHE A 213 11.95 0.92 -3.01
CA PHE A 213 11.57 -0.32 -2.30
C PHE A 213 12.74 -1.28 -2.06
N ASP A 214 13.96 -0.81 -2.32
CA ASP A 214 15.20 -1.57 -2.19
C ASP A 214 15.05 -2.98 -2.79
N ILE A 215 14.48 -3.03 -4.00
CA ILE A 215 14.16 -4.27 -4.71
C ILE A 215 15.48 -4.78 -5.26
N TYR A 216 16.26 -5.45 -4.42
CA TYR A 216 17.46 -6.11 -4.89
C TYR A 216 17.07 -7.31 -5.76
N ILE A 217 16.96 -7.11 -7.08
CA ILE A 217 17.02 -8.22 -8.02
C ILE A 217 18.46 -8.72 -7.94
N LYS A 218 18.66 -9.76 -7.13
CA LYS A 218 19.87 -10.58 -7.18
C LYS A 218 19.84 -11.25 -8.55
N THR A 219 20.38 -10.59 -9.57
CA THR A 219 20.70 -11.24 -10.83
C THR A 219 21.51 -12.47 -10.45
N ASN A 220 20.98 -13.64 -10.80
CA ASN A 220 21.66 -14.90 -10.62
C ASN A 220 22.97 -14.77 -11.40
N LYS A 221 24.07 -14.39 -10.73
CA LYS A 221 25.38 -14.38 -11.37
C LYS A 221 25.59 -15.82 -11.84
N PRO A 222 25.77 -16.10 -13.13
CA PRO A 222 26.31 -17.39 -13.51
C PRO A 222 27.63 -17.50 -12.75
N VAL A 223 27.76 -18.58 -11.97
CA VAL A 223 29.05 -18.96 -11.39
C VAL A 223 29.94 -19.23 -12.59
N LEU A 224 30.75 -18.23 -12.96
CA LEU A 224 31.90 -18.49 -13.81
C LEU A 224 32.85 -19.28 -12.92
N GLU A 225 32.76 -20.59 -13.07
CA GLU A 225 33.73 -21.55 -12.57
C GLU A 225 35.11 -21.10 -13.06
N GLU A 226 35.90 -20.51 -12.16
CA GLU A 226 37.33 -20.34 -12.39
C GLU A 226 37.91 -21.74 -12.53
N VAL A 227 38.01 -22.19 -13.78
CA VAL A 227 38.85 -23.33 -14.14
C VAL A 227 40.28 -22.91 -13.80
N GLN A 228 40.77 -23.33 -12.64
CA GLN A 228 42.17 -23.20 -12.30
C GLN A 228 42.98 -23.95 -13.38
N PRO A 229 43.97 -23.30 -14.02
CA PRO A 229 44.85 -24.03 -14.91
C PRO A 229 45.71 -24.97 -14.06
N GLU A 230 45.58 -26.27 -14.30
CA GLU A 230 46.56 -27.26 -13.83
C GLU A 230 47.93 -26.85 -14.36
N CYS A 231 48.78 -26.29 -13.50
CA CYS A 231 50.22 -26.25 -13.75
C CYS A 231 50.84 -27.52 -13.18
N SER A 232 51.10 -28.48 -14.06
CA SER A 232 52.21 -29.45 -13.96
C SER A 232 53.07 -29.25 -15.20
N PRO A 233 54.41 -29.33 -15.10
CA PRO A 233 55.13 -30.53 -14.68
C PRO A 233 55.98 -30.40 -13.42
#